data_AF-A0A1I5X5Q0-F1
#
_entry.id   AF-A0A1I5X5Q0-F1
#
_cell.length_a   1.000
_cell.length_b   1.000
_cell.length_c   1.000
_cell.angle_alpha   90.00
_cell.angle_beta   90.00
_cell.angle_gamma   90.00
#
_symmetry.space_group_name_H-M   'P 1'
#
loop_
_entity.id
_entity.type
_entity.pdbx_description
1 polymer ?
#
loop_
_entity_poly.entity_id
_entity_poly.type
_entity_poly.pdbx_seq_one_letter_code
_entity_poly.pdbx_strand_id
1 'polypeptide(L)'
;MTDVSPEPDEARDPAPGGGGVVAERPPTPPAFRRGDPRREAAADPERCEFCQRHPRKPARRGGGPRPKHCDHVWGQDHRGKDVTCARLDDALDLWLAAYGGTGPLSRHDVGAPARHLADLLAASEALVAALDPVRGDLDRLDERLTGEVAQALVRAEDAAADADRARGEARAAEADRDAALAAKQAAVADAAEARRSEGAALVERDQAEAARKTAETREKDANTRAGASLDAAKHAQESLSAANKNIAEQAEKIGQLSAANAQLTARAQQLAADVQAVRDQLRQQAADAAAELEQERTAAAAALERVRADTAAELAEQRRAFEQQRENAAGRIADLTGQVSALSAHAEDAKAAAARNQAAADGLQRLRRNLLLVVAEIGPDTDTAQVKDRLARLAADETPTEHDPGQEQDEP
;
A
#
# COMPACT_ATOMS: atom_id res chain seq x y z
N MET A 1 -9.43 70.35 17.57
CA MET A 1 -9.65 68.93 17.88
C MET A 1 -8.82 68.13 16.89
N THR A 2 -7.87 67.40 17.44
CA THR A 2 -6.82 66.62 16.81
C THR A 2 -7.32 65.24 16.39
N ASP A 3 -7.05 64.85 15.15
CA ASP A 3 -7.02 63.47 14.61
C ASP A 3 -6.22 63.59 13.30
N VAL A 4 -4.97 63.15 13.12
CA VAL A 4 -4.28 61.86 13.37
C VAL A 4 -4.96 60.69 12.65
N SER A 5 -4.44 60.38 11.47
CA SER A 5 -4.66 59.10 10.78
C SER A 5 -3.45 58.78 9.90
N PRO A 6 -3.16 57.48 9.68
CA PRO A 6 -1.80 56.94 9.83
C PRO A 6 -1.12 56.53 8.51
N GLU A 7 0.19 56.30 8.61
CA GLU A 7 1.10 55.81 7.57
C GLU A 7 0.75 54.40 7.07
N PRO A 8 1.13 54.03 5.83
CA PRO A 8 0.95 52.68 5.29
C PRO A 8 2.08 51.73 5.71
N ASP A 9 1.66 50.55 6.19
CA ASP A 9 2.49 49.40 6.56
C ASP A 9 3.24 48.79 5.36
N GLU A 10 4.55 48.59 5.55
CA GLU A 10 5.45 47.86 4.66
C GLU A 10 5.10 46.36 4.64
N ALA A 11 4.66 45.85 3.49
CA ALA A 11 4.48 44.43 3.26
C ALA A 11 5.85 43.75 3.03
N ARG A 12 6.22 42.88 3.96
CA ARG A 12 7.37 41.98 3.91
C ARG A 12 7.23 40.91 2.83
N ASP A 13 8.23 40.80 1.96
CA ASP A 13 8.48 39.65 1.08
C ASP A 13 8.80 38.37 1.87
N PRO A 14 8.19 37.21 1.55
CA PRO A 14 8.67 35.92 2.00
C PRO A 14 9.72 35.33 1.03
N ALA A 15 10.77 34.78 1.62
CA ALA A 15 11.93 34.16 0.95
C ALA A 15 11.57 32.96 0.04
N PRO A 16 12.36 32.70 -1.02
CA PRO A 16 12.17 31.54 -1.89
C PRO A 16 12.57 30.24 -1.17
N GLY A 17 11.62 29.31 -1.11
CA GLY A 17 11.79 27.97 -0.56
C GLY A 17 12.83 27.15 -1.33
N GLY A 18 13.73 26.51 -0.57
CA GLY A 18 14.78 25.64 -1.10
C GLY A 18 14.21 24.38 -1.76
N GLY A 19 14.50 24.22 -3.04
CA GLY A 19 14.35 22.96 -3.75
C GLY A 19 15.31 21.91 -3.21
N GLY A 20 14.79 20.94 -2.46
CA GLY A 20 15.50 19.73 -2.09
C GLY A 20 15.67 18.83 -3.31
N VAL A 21 16.80 18.97 -4.00
CA VAL A 21 17.21 18.03 -5.06
C VAL A 21 17.61 16.72 -4.39
N VAL A 22 16.77 15.70 -4.53
CA VAL A 22 17.09 14.32 -4.12
C VAL A 22 18.18 13.84 -5.07
N ALA A 23 19.43 13.87 -4.63
CA ALA A 23 20.55 13.32 -5.39
C ALA A 23 20.35 11.79 -5.52
N GLU A 24 20.14 11.34 -6.76
CA GLU A 24 20.03 9.95 -7.13
C GLU A 24 21.21 9.14 -6.59
N ARG A 25 20.90 8.05 -5.89
CA ARG A 25 21.89 7.13 -5.35
C ARG A 25 22.39 6.26 -6.52
N PRO A 26 23.68 6.32 -6.91
CA PRO A 26 24.15 5.54 -8.04
C PRO A 26 24.02 4.04 -7.76
N PRO A 27 23.74 3.22 -8.79
CA PRO A 27 23.43 1.81 -8.64
C PRO A 27 24.57 1.05 -7.96
N THR A 28 24.21 0.14 -7.06
CA THR A 28 25.16 -0.72 -6.35
C THR A 28 25.83 -1.65 -7.36
N PRO A 29 27.15 -1.60 -7.56
CA PRO A 29 27.81 -2.52 -8.48
C PRO A 29 27.72 -3.97 -7.95
N PRO A 30 27.67 -4.96 -8.85
CA PRO A 30 27.52 -6.36 -8.48
C PRO A 30 28.62 -6.83 -7.53
N ALA A 31 28.23 -7.55 -6.48
CA ALA A 31 29.15 -8.16 -5.54
C ALA A 31 29.86 -9.36 -6.20
N PHE A 32 30.93 -9.09 -6.94
CA PHE A 32 31.75 -10.14 -7.55
C PHE A 32 32.62 -10.85 -6.50
N ARG A 33 32.74 -12.18 -6.61
CA ARG A 33 33.56 -13.05 -5.72
C ARG A 33 35.06 -12.87 -5.99
N ARG A 34 35.91 -13.21 -5.00
CA ARG A 34 37.37 -13.37 -5.20
C ARG A 34 37.64 -14.40 -6.29
N GLY A 35 38.57 -14.08 -7.21
CA GLY A 35 39.02 -14.99 -8.28
C GLY A 35 38.17 -14.99 -9.56
N ASP A 36 37.22 -14.07 -9.72
CA ASP A 36 36.48 -13.90 -10.97
C ASP A 36 37.32 -13.13 -12.01
N PRO A 37 37.76 -13.76 -13.12
CA PRO A 37 38.66 -13.14 -14.09
C PRO A 37 38.07 -11.91 -14.79
N ARG A 38 36.74 -11.76 -14.81
CA ARG A 38 36.07 -10.55 -15.35
C ARG A 38 36.22 -9.34 -14.44
N ARG A 39 36.37 -9.57 -13.13
CA ARG A 39 36.56 -8.54 -12.11
C ARG A 39 37.98 -7.99 -12.14
N GLU A 40 38.97 -8.85 -12.39
CA GLU A 40 40.38 -8.46 -12.50
C GLU A 40 40.66 -7.65 -13.77
N ALA A 41 39.93 -7.91 -14.86
CA ALA A 41 40.06 -7.18 -16.12
C ALA A 41 39.46 -5.75 -16.09
N ALA A 42 38.54 -5.46 -15.17
CA ALA A 42 37.83 -4.17 -15.08
C ALA A 42 38.09 -3.40 -13.76
N ALA A 43 38.91 -3.92 -12.87
CA ALA A 43 39.21 -3.32 -11.57
C ALA A 43 40.18 -2.14 -11.70
N ASP A 44 39.74 -0.95 -11.30
CA ASP A 44 40.60 0.22 -11.16
C ASP A 44 41.61 -0.02 -10.01
N PRO A 45 42.94 -0.01 -10.28
CA PRO A 45 43.96 -0.31 -9.28
C PRO A 45 44.01 0.71 -8.13
N GLU A 46 43.44 1.91 -8.31
CA GLU A 46 43.36 2.95 -7.29
C GLU A 46 42.17 2.78 -6.33
N ARG A 47 41.20 1.92 -6.70
CA ARG A 47 39.97 1.68 -5.94
C ARG A 47 40.04 0.41 -5.11
N CYS A 48 39.31 0.41 -4.00
CA CYS A 48 39.19 -0.71 -3.09
C CYS A 48 38.90 -2.00 -3.86
N GLU A 49 39.76 -3.00 -3.69
CA GLU A 49 39.63 -4.30 -4.33
C GLU A 49 38.37 -5.03 -3.89
N PHE A 50 37.61 -4.56 -2.89
CA PHE A 50 36.38 -5.20 -2.40
C PHE A 50 35.12 -4.50 -2.92
N CYS A 51 34.97 -3.21 -2.65
CA CYS A 51 33.74 -2.48 -3.04
C CYS A 51 33.83 -1.78 -4.40
N GLN A 52 35.03 -1.63 -4.98
CA GLN A 52 35.31 -0.88 -6.22
C GLN A 52 34.73 0.56 -6.26
N ARG A 53 34.25 1.07 -5.12
CA ARG A 53 33.53 2.33 -5.01
C ARG A 53 34.37 3.43 -4.38
N HIS A 54 35.14 3.09 -3.35
CA HIS A 54 35.96 4.03 -2.59
C HIS A 54 37.44 3.82 -2.90
N PRO A 55 38.26 4.89 -2.83
CA PRO A 55 39.71 4.78 -3.06
C PRO A 55 40.37 3.86 -2.03
N ARG A 56 41.43 3.16 -2.43
CA ARG A 56 42.23 2.34 -1.52
C ARG A 56 42.82 3.21 -0.42
N LYS A 57 42.89 2.66 0.79
CA LYS A 57 43.59 3.29 1.89
C LYS A 57 45.01 3.66 1.42
N PRO A 58 45.51 4.87 1.73
CA PRO A 58 46.86 5.26 1.35
C PRO A 58 47.89 4.31 1.97
N ALA A 59 49.03 4.14 1.29
CA ALA A 59 50.13 3.35 1.83
C ALA A 59 50.56 3.93 3.19
N ARG A 60 50.85 3.06 4.17
CA ARG A 60 51.36 3.51 5.47
C ARG A 60 52.69 4.23 5.25
N ARG A 61 52.94 5.33 5.98
CA ARG A 61 54.23 6.03 5.98
C ARG A 61 55.33 5.01 6.31
N GLY A 62 56.13 4.62 5.32
CA GLY A 62 57.11 3.53 5.45
C GLY A 62 57.29 2.61 4.23
N GLY A 63 56.59 2.84 3.11
CA GLY A 63 56.88 2.15 1.83
C GLY A 63 56.39 0.71 1.71
N GLY A 64 55.55 0.25 2.64
CA GLY A 64 54.91 -1.07 2.54
C GLY A 64 53.84 -1.12 1.43
N PRO A 65 53.46 -2.33 0.97
CA PRO A 65 52.43 -2.50 -0.05
C PRO A 65 51.11 -1.85 0.39
N ARG A 66 50.48 -1.11 -0.54
CA ARG A 66 49.24 -0.39 -0.28
C ARG A 66 48.13 -1.38 0.09
N PRO A 67 47.36 -1.15 1.16
CA PRO A 67 46.26 -2.03 1.53
C PRO A 67 45.25 -2.14 0.39
N LYS A 68 44.78 -3.36 0.14
CA LYS A 68 43.82 -3.66 -0.94
C LYS A 68 42.39 -3.17 -0.65
N HIS A 69 42.11 -2.67 0.55
CA HIS A 69 40.79 -2.21 1.00
C HIS A 69 40.73 -0.69 1.19
N CYS A 70 39.51 -0.12 1.22
CA CYS A 70 39.27 1.27 1.62
C CYS A 70 39.07 1.41 3.13
N ASP A 71 39.18 2.65 3.63
CA ASP A 71 38.88 3.05 5.02
C ASP A 71 37.39 3.39 5.25
N HIS A 72 36.51 3.17 4.28
CA HIS A 72 35.09 3.43 4.45
C HIS A 72 34.46 2.48 5.50
N VAL A 73 33.78 3.06 6.48
CA VAL A 73 33.08 2.37 7.57
C VAL A 73 31.63 2.18 7.16
N TRP A 74 31.19 0.92 7.07
CA TRP A 74 29.81 0.56 6.69
C TRP A 74 28.86 0.52 7.89
N GLY A 75 29.41 0.47 9.11
CA GLY A 75 28.69 0.41 10.37
C GLY A 75 29.63 0.06 11.52
N GLN A 76 29.07 -0.14 12.71
CA GLN A 76 29.80 -0.62 13.89
C GLN A 76 29.28 -1.98 14.32
N ASP A 77 30.18 -2.87 14.75
CA ASP A 77 29.78 -4.17 15.28
C ASP A 77 29.15 -4.05 16.69
N HIS A 78 28.59 -5.15 17.21
CA HIS A 78 27.99 -5.21 18.54
C HIS A 78 28.96 -4.90 19.70
N ARG A 79 30.26 -4.73 19.40
CA ARG A 79 31.31 -4.32 20.36
C ARG A 79 31.79 -2.89 20.10
N GLY A 80 31.07 -2.12 19.26
CA GLY A 80 31.36 -0.74 18.93
C GLY A 80 32.57 -0.53 18.03
N LYS A 81 33.09 -1.58 17.36
CA LYS A 81 34.24 -1.45 16.46
C LYS A 81 33.77 -1.23 15.03
N ASP A 82 34.44 -0.34 14.32
CA ASP A 82 34.15 -0.03 12.93
C ASP A 82 34.29 -1.26 12.01
N VAL A 83 33.28 -1.46 11.18
CA VAL A 83 33.20 -2.52 10.18
C VAL A 83 33.56 -1.93 8.82
N THR A 84 34.80 -2.20 8.38
CA THR A 84 35.33 -1.78 7.08
C THR A 84 35.27 -2.93 6.07
N CYS A 85 35.56 -2.65 4.79
CA CYS A 85 35.61 -3.68 3.74
C CYS A 85 36.56 -4.84 4.07
N ALA A 86 37.70 -4.59 4.72
CA ALA A 86 38.61 -5.67 5.13
C ALA A 86 37.96 -6.59 6.17
N ARG A 87 37.21 -6.00 7.09
CA ARG A 87 36.62 -6.73 8.21
C ARG A 87 35.35 -7.50 7.81
N LEU A 88 34.64 -7.02 6.79
CA LEU A 88 33.56 -7.76 6.12
C LEU A 88 34.10 -8.97 5.37
N ASP A 89 35.25 -8.85 4.70
CA ASP A 89 35.94 -9.97 4.04
C ASP A 89 36.39 -10.99 5.09
N ASP A 90 37.04 -10.55 6.16
CA ASP A 90 37.45 -11.43 7.27
C ASP A 90 36.25 -12.15 7.91
N ALA A 91 35.11 -11.46 8.10
CA ALA A 91 33.91 -12.07 8.64
C ALA A 91 33.26 -13.07 7.67
N LEU A 92 33.31 -12.80 6.37
CA LEU A 92 32.83 -13.70 5.33
C LEU A 92 33.73 -14.93 5.19
N ASP A 93 35.05 -14.75 5.22
CA ASP A 93 36.04 -15.83 5.18
C ASP A 93 35.98 -16.68 6.46
N LEU A 94 35.79 -16.07 7.63
CA LEU A 94 35.59 -16.79 8.89
C LEU A 94 34.28 -17.59 8.86
N TRP A 95 33.22 -17.05 8.26
CA TRP A 95 31.94 -17.73 8.10
C TRP A 95 32.04 -18.90 7.10
N LEU A 96 32.72 -18.70 5.97
CA LEU A 96 32.98 -19.74 4.97
C LEU A 96 33.91 -20.84 5.51
N ALA A 97 34.90 -20.48 6.34
CA ALA A 97 35.78 -21.43 7.00
C ALA A 97 35.08 -22.20 8.14
N ALA A 98 34.17 -21.56 8.88
CA ALA A 98 33.46 -22.17 10.00
C ALA A 98 32.30 -23.09 9.55
N TYR A 99 31.61 -22.76 8.45
CA TYR A 99 30.41 -23.49 8.01
C TYR A 99 30.55 -24.15 6.64
N GLY A 100 31.68 -23.99 5.96
CA GLY A 100 31.86 -24.38 4.57
C GLY A 100 30.94 -23.60 3.63
N GLY A 101 31.09 -23.79 2.31
CA GLY A 101 30.17 -23.27 1.29
C GLY A 101 28.71 -23.76 1.43
N THR A 102 28.43 -24.61 2.42
CA THR A 102 27.14 -25.22 2.75
C THR A 102 26.50 -24.69 4.03
N GLY A 103 27.01 -23.57 4.58
CA GLY A 103 26.43 -22.93 5.77
C GLY A 103 24.95 -22.55 5.59
N PRO A 104 24.19 -22.26 6.67
CA PRO A 104 22.73 -22.09 6.64
C PRO A 104 22.22 -21.01 5.66
N LEU A 105 23.06 -20.06 5.25
CA LEU A 105 22.73 -19.06 4.22
C LEU A 105 22.86 -19.59 2.77
N SER A 106 23.51 -20.73 2.53
CA SER A 106 23.58 -21.38 1.21
C SER A 106 22.21 -21.90 0.73
N ARG A 107 21.23 -22.02 1.66
CA ARG A 107 19.84 -22.38 1.37
C ARG A 107 18.90 -21.18 1.20
N HIS A 108 19.39 -19.95 1.46
CA HIS A 108 18.64 -18.75 1.13
C HIS A 108 19.02 -18.33 -0.29
N ASP A 109 18.08 -18.53 -1.23
CA ASP A 109 18.23 -18.07 -2.61
C ASP A 109 18.28 -16.54 -2.62
N VAL A 110 19.49 -16.00 -2.49
CA VAL A 110 19.77 -14.55 -2.54
C VAL A 110 19.41 -13.95 -3.91
N GLY A 111 19.22 -14.79 -4.94
CA GLY A 111 18.74 -14.38 -6.25
C GLY A 111 17.23 -14.12 -6.28
N ALA A 112 16.44 -14.73 -5.40
CA ALA A 112 14.99 -14.52 -5.37
C ALA A 112 14.59 -13.09 -4.94
N PRO A 113 15.17 -12.48 -3.89
CA PRO A 113 14.95 -11.07 -3.57
C PRO A 113 15.42 -10.12 -4.67
N ALA A 114 16.53 -10.44 -5.35
CA ALA A 114 17.07 -9.61 -6.41
C ALA A 114 16.18 -9.62 -7.67
N ARG A 115 15.61 -10.78 -8.03
CA ARG A 115 14.60 -10.90 -9.09
C ARG A 115 13.32 -10.17 -8.73
N HIS A 116 12.84 -10.33 -7.49
CA HIS A 116 11.65 -9.63 -7.01
C HIS A 116 11.81 -8.10 -7.03
N LEU A 117 13.01 -7.57 -6.69
CA LEU A 117 13.29 -6.15 -6.78
C LEU A 117 13.32 -5.66 -8.24
N ALA A 118 13.90 -6.45 -9.15
CA ALA A 118 13.90 -6.13 -10.58
C ALA A 118 12.48 -6.13 -11.17
N ASP A 119 11.65 -7.09 -10.77
CA ASP A 119 10.24 -7.16 -11.16
C ASP A 119 9.44 -5.96 -10.63
N LEU A 120 9.70 -5.53 -9.39
CA LEU A 120 9.07 -4.33 -8.81
C LEU A 120 9.52 -3.04 -9.52
N LEU A 121 10.79 -2.92 -9.89
CA LEU A 121 11.29 -1.78 -10.65
C LEU A 121 10.65 -1.72 -12.04
N ALA A 122 10.60 -2.85 -12.76
CA ALA A 122 9.93 -2.94 -14.06
C ALA A 122 8.43 -2.62 -13.96
N ALA A 123 7.75 -3.09 -12.90
CA ALA A 123 6.36 -2.75 -12.64
C ALA A 123 6.16 -1.25 -12.33
N SER A 124 7.11 -0.63 -11.62
CA SER A 124 7.07 0.81 -11.32
C SER A 124 7.27 1.67 -12.56
N GLU A 125 8.19 1.28 -13.45
CA GLU A 125 8.41 1.97 -14.74
C GLU A 125 7.19 1.82 -15.65
N ALA A 126 6.57 0.63 -15.69
CA ALA A 126 5.33 0.41 -16.43
C ALA A 126 4.16 1.24 -15.87
N LEU A 127 4.09 1.41 -14.54
CA LEU A 127 3.09 2.26 -13.90
C LEU A 127 3.32 3.74 -14.24
N VAL A 128 4.56 4.21 -14.20
CA VAL A 128 4.90 5.60 -14.57
C VAL A 128 4.56 5.85 -16.03
N ALA A 129 4.94 4.95 -16.94
CA ALA A 129 4.60 5.07 -18.36
C ALA A 129 3.08 5.01 -18.62
N ALA A 130 2.32 4.27 -17.79
CA ALA A 130 0.86 4.25 -17.86
C ALA A 130 0.21 5.53 -17.29
N LEU A 131 0.91 6.26 -16.41
CA LEU A 131 0.45 7.53 -15.82
C LEU A 131 0.87 8.76 -16.63
N ASP A 132 1.85 8.65 -17.53
CA ASP A 132 2.28 9.75 -18.41
C ASP A 132 1.14 10.37 -19.24
N PRO A 133 0.19 9.61 -19.82
CA PRO A 133 -0.96 10.20 -20.51
C PRO A 133 -1.84 11.04 -19.58
N VAL A 134 -2.05 10.58 -18.34
CA VAL A 134 -2.83 11.32 -17.33
C VAL A 134 -2.11 12.61 -16.94
N ARG A 135 -0.78 12.58 -16.86
CA ARG A 135 0.02 13.78 -16.58
C ARG A 135 -0.06 14.78 -17.73
N GLY A 136 0.05 14.33 -18.97
CA GLY A 136 -0.14 15.17 -20.15
C GLY A 136 -1.55 15.77 -20.26
N ASP A 137 -2.59 15.04 -19.84
CA ASP A 137 -3.96 15.57 -19.81
C ASP A 137 -4.17 16.58 -18.69
N LEU A 138 -3.50 16.44 -17.54
CA LEU A 138 -3.50 17.43 -16.46
C LEU A 138 -2.79 18.73 -16.89
N ASP A 139 -1.65 18.64 -17.57
CA ASP A 139 -0.93 19.80 -18.08
C ASP A 139 -1.76 20.56 -19.14
N ARG A 140 -2.46 19.84 -20.03
CA ARG A 140 -3.40 20.45 -20.99
C ARG A 140 -4.59 21.13 -20.31
N LEU A 141 -5.09 20.55 -19.22
CA LEU A 141 -6.15 21.14 -18.41
C LEU A 141 -5.66 22.42 -17.72
N ASP A 142 -4.43 22.42 -17.20
CA ASP A 142 -3.82 23.58 -16.55
C ASP A 142 -3.56 24.72 -17.55
N GLU A 143 -3.03 24.42 -18.74
CA GLU A 143 -2.87 25.39 -19.82
C GLU A 143 -4.21 25.98 -20.27
N ARG A 144 -5.24 25.13 -20.39
CA ARG A 144 -6.59 25.57 -20.78
C ARG A 144 -7.23 26.46 -19.70
N LEU A 145 -7.13 26.08 -18.43
CA LEU A 145 -7.65 26.88 -17.31
C LEU A 145 -6.92 28.22 -17.21
N THR A 146 -5.61 28.23 -17.36
CA THR A 146 -4.81 29.46 -17.37
C THR A 146 -5.21 30.37 -18.53
N GLY A 147 -5.44 29.80 -19.72
CA GLY A 147 -5.95 30.53 -20.88
C GLY A 147 -7.36 31.08 -20.70
N GLU A 148 -8.28 30.31 -20.11
CA GLU A 148 -9.65 30.73 -19.84
C GLU A 148 -9.70 31.83 -18.77
N VAL A 149 -8.86 31.77 -17.73
CA VAL A 149 -8.73 32.82 -16.70
C VAL A 149 -8.17 34.11 -17.29
N ALA A 150 -7.13 34.02 -18.13
CA ALA A 150 -6.58 35.19 -18.82
C ALA A 150 -7.62 35.87 -19.71
N GLN A 151 -8.41 35.10 -20.46
CA GLN A 151 -9.50 35.63 -21.29
C GLN A 151 -10.64 36.25 -20.46
N ALA A 152 -10.97 35.67 -19.31
CA ALA A 152 -11.98 36.21 -18.42
C ALA A 152 -11.56 37.57 -17.82
N LEU A 153 -10.27 37.72 -17.47
CA LEU A 153 -9.71 38.97 -17.00
C LEU A 153 -9.78 40.07 -18.06
N VAL A 154 -9.39 39.78 -19.31
CA VAL A 154 -9.48 40.74 -20.42
C VAL A 154 -10.93 41.20 -20.65
N ARG A 155 -11.89 40.28 -20.63
CA ARG A 155 -13.32 40.64 -20.77
C ARG A 155 -13.84 41.51 -19.63
N ALA A 156 -13.33 41.31 -18.41
CA ALA A 156 -13.70 42.11 -17.25
C ALA A 156 -13.13 43.54 -17.34
N GLU A 157 -11.89 43.69 -17.83
CA GLU A 157 -11.25 44.99 -18.06
C GLU A 157 -11.98 45.77 -19.18
N ASP A 158 -12.33 45.11 -20.28
CA ASP A 158 -13.10 45.73 -21.37
C ASP A 158 -14.48 46.21 -20.90
N ALA A 159 -15.19 45.40 -20.12
CA ALA A 159 -16.49 45.76 -19.56
C ALA A 159 -16.42 46.95 -18.59
N ALA A 160 -15.33 47.07 -17.83
CA ALA A 160 -15.10 48.20 -16.95
C ALA A 160 -14.85 49.49 -17.75
N ALA A 161 -14.04 49.41 -18.82
CA ALA A 161 -13.76 50.54 -19.70
C ALA A 161 -15.03 51.06 -20.41
N ASP A 162 -15.92 50.16 -20.85
CA ASP A 162 -17.20 50.55 -21.46
C ASP A 162 -18.16 51.18 -20.44
N ALA A 163 -18.19 50.68 -19.20
CA ALA A 163 -18.99 51.28 -18.13
C ALA A 163 -18.55 52.72 -17.80
N ASP A 164 -17.24 52.99 -17.80
CA ASP A 164 -16.72 54.33 -17.57
C ASP A 164 -17.00 55.28 -18.73
N ARG A 165 -16.97 54.79 -19.98
CA ARG A 165 -17.39 55.59 -21.15
C ARG A 165 -18.85 55.99 -21.07
N ALA A 166 -19.73 55.05 -20.73
CA ALA A 166 -21.18 55.31 -20.57
C ALA A 166 -21.46 56.32 -19.45
N ARG A 167 -20.72 56.27 -18.34
CA ARG A 167 -20.81 57.28 -17.26
C ARG A 167 -20.37 58.66 -17.72
N GLY A 168 -19.32 58.74 -18.55
CA GLY A 168 -18.87 60.01 -19.15
C GLY A 168 -19.93 60.65 -20.06
N GLU A 169 -20.56 59.85 -20.92
CA GLU A 169 -21.62 60.30 -21.82
C GLU A 169 -22.88 60.77 -21.06
N ALA A 170 -23.27 60.07 -19.99
CA ALA A 170 -24.40 60.47 -19.15
C ALA A 170 -24.18 61.84 -18.49
N ARG A 171 -22.97 62.08 -17.95
CA ARG A 171 -22.61 63.37 -17.34
C ARG A 171 -22.62 64.52 -18.36
N ALA A 172 -22.19 64.27 -19.60
CA ALA A 172 -22.24 65.26 -20.66
C ALA A 172 -23.69 65.64 -21.02
N ALA A 173 -24.58 64.65 -21.16
CA ALA A 173 -25.99 64.89 -21.45
C ALA A 173 -26.72 65.67 -20.33
N GLU A 174 -26.37 65.44 -19.07
CA GLU A 174 -26.89 66.21 -17.94
C GLU A 174 -26.46 67.68 -17.99
N ALA A 175 -25.19 67.95 -18.31
CA ALA A 175 -24.68 69.31 -18.44
C ALA A 175 -25.39 70.10 -19.58
N ASP A 176 -25.63 69.46 -20.73
CA ASP A 176 -26.32 70.07 -21.87
C ASP A 176 -27.77 70.43 -21.53
N ARG A 177 -28.47 69.54 -20.80
CA ARG A 177 -29.84 69.78 -20.33
C ARG A 177 -29.91 71.01 -19.43
N ASP A 178 -28.98 71.12 -18.48
CA ASP A 178 -28.99 72.20 -17.49
C ASP A 178 -28.66 73.55 -18.15
N ALA A 179 -27.77 73.57 -19.15
CA ALA A 179 -27.49 74.76 -19.97
C ALA A 179 -28.73 75.24 -20.75
N ALA A 180 -29.51 74.30 -21.33
CA ALA A 180 -30.73 74.63 -22.07
C ALA A 180 -31.83 75.22 -21.16
N LEU A 181 -31.95 74.73 -19.92
CA LEU A 181 -32.90 75.26 -18.94
C LEU A 181 -32.54 76.70 -18.52
N ALA A 182 -31.26 77.00 -18.30
CA ALA A 182 -30.80 78.34 -17.98
C ALA A 182 -31.09 79.34 -19.10
N ALA A 183 -30.84 78.98 -20.37
CA ALA A 183 -31.13 79.83 -21.52
C ALA A 183 -32.62 80.16 -21.66
N LYS A 184 -33.50 79.19 -21.35
CA LYS A 184 -34.96 79.39 -21.39
C LYS A 184 -35.45 80.38 -20.31
N GLN A 185 -34.84 80.37 -19.12
CA GLN A 185 -35.21 81.26 -18.03
C GLN A 185 -34.84 82.72 -18.32
N ALA A 186 -33.68 82.96 -18.95
CA ALA A 186 -33.28 84.30 -19.39
C ALA A 186 -34.27 84.90 -20.41
N ALA A 187 -34.69 84.12 -21.40
CA ALA A 187 -35.64 84.57 -22.43
C ALA A 187 -37.03 84.96 -21.86
N VAL A 188 -37.46 84.35 -20.76
CA VAL A 188 -38.73 84.68 -20.09
C VAL A 188 -38.64 86.00 -19.31
N ALA A 189 -37.47 86.29 -18.73
CA ALA A 189 -37.24 87.55 -18.02
C ALA A 189 -37.23 88.75 -18.97
N ASP A 190 -36.56 88.63 -20.13
CA ASP A 190 -36.49 89.69 -21.14
C ASP A 190 -37.87 90.01 -21.75
N ALA A 191 -38.72 88.99 -21.92
CA ALA A 191 -40.08 89.14 -22.42
C ALA A 191 -41.04 89.84 -21.42
N ALA A 192 -40.71 89.85 -20.13
CA ALA A 192 -41.49 90.54 -19.09
C ALA A 192 -41.12 92.04 -18.98
N GLU A 193 -39.87 92.40 -19.29
CA GLU A 193 -39.35 93.78 -19.31
C GLU A 193 -40.01 94.61 -20.42
N ALA A 194 -40.13 94.04 -21.62
CA ALA A 194 -40.68 94.70 -22.81
C ALA A 194 -42.18 95.08 -22.70
N ARG A 195 -42.93 94.43 -21.79
CA ARG A 195 -44.39 94.68 -21.64
C ARG A 195 -44.73 95.89 -20.78
N ARG A 196 -43.76 96.53 -20.13
CA ARG A 196 -43.98 97.64 -19.19
C ARG A 196 -43.87 99.04 -19.81
N SER A 197 -43.34 99.17 -21.03
CA SER A 197 -42.94 100.45 -21.62
C SER A 197 -43.88 101.05 -22.70
N GLU A 198 -44.89 100.34 -23.19
CA GLU A 198 -45.71 100.80 -24.35
C GLU A 198 -47.12 101.34 -24.03
N GLY A 199 -47.56 101.37 -22.76
CA GLY A 199 -49.00 101.47 -22.41
C GLY A 199 -49.65 102.84 -22.14
N ALA A 200 -49.05 104.00 -22.41
CA ALA A 200 -49.49 105.21 -21.67
C ALA A 200 -50.46 106.21 -22.34
N ALA A 201 -50.62 106.35 -23.67
CA ALA A 201 -51.35 107.54 -24.20
C ALA A 201 -52.23 107.39 -25.45
N LEU A 202 -52.15 106.30 -26.22
CA LEU A 202 -53.08 106.03 -27.35
C LEU A 202 -54.24 105.11 -26.95
N VAL A 203 -54.26 104.76 -25.67
CA VAL A 203 -55.06 103.71 -25.06
C VAL A 203 -56.54 104.12 -25.05
N GLU A 204 -56.97 105.32 -24.63
CA GLU A 204 -58.41 105.55 -24.38
C GLU A 204 -59.39 105.53 -25.56
N ARG A 205 -58.98 105.83 -26.80
CA ARG A 205 -59.95 105.98 -27.90
C ARG A 205 -60.02 104.77 -28.85
N ASP A 206 -58.90 104.11 -29.09
CA ASP A 206 -58.86 102.85 -29.85
C ASP A 206 -59.20 101.65 -28.95
N GLN A 207 -59.18 101.82 -27.61
CA GLN A 207 -59.64 100.82 -26.63
C GLN A 207 -61.09 100.40 -26.82
N ALA A 208 -62.03 101.27 -27.21
CA ALA A 208 -63.44 100.87 -27.26
C ALA A 208 -63.76 99.96 -28.47
N GLU A 209 -63.11 100.19 -29.61
CA GLU A 209 -63.37 99.47 -30.86
C GLU A 209 -62.43 98.28 -31.05
N ALA A 210 -61.16 98.41 -30.60
CA ALA A 210 -60.26 97.28 -30.46
C ALA A 210 -60.67 96.37 -29.29
N ALA A 211 -61.21 96.84 -28.16
CA ALA A 211 -61.63 95.93 -27.07
C ALA A 211 -62.73 94.97 -27.49
N ARG A 212 -63.62 95.36 -28.41
CA ARG A 212 -64.70 94.47 -28.89
C ARG A 212 -64.16 93.33 -29.75
N LYS A 213 -63.31 93.65 -30.75
CA LYS A 213 -62.61 92.63 -31.55
C LYS A 213 -61.62 91.82 -30.73
N THR A 214 -60.88 92.44 -29.82
CA THR A 214 -59.92 91.75 -28.96
C THR A 214 -60.62 90.90 -27.90
N ALA A 215 -61.84 91.26 -27.44
CA ALA A 215 -62.64 90.40 -26.57
C ALA A 215 -63.15 89.17 -27.31
N GLU A 216 -63.60 89.31 -28.55
CA GLU A 216 -64.07 88.19 -29.39
C GLU A 216 -62.92 87.25 -29.79
N THR A 217 -61.73 87.80 -30.12
CA THR A 217 -60.52 87.00 -30.35
C THR A 217 -60.01 86.36 -29.05
N ARG A 218 -60.08 87.07 -27.90
CA ARG A 218 -59.72 86.51 -26.59
C ARG A 218 -60.70 85.43 -26.13
N GLU A 219 -61.99 85.53 -26.45
CA GLU A 219 -62.99 84.50 -26.16
C GLU A 219 -62.78 83.27 -27.04
N LYS A 220 -62.49 83.45 -28.34
CA LYS A 220 -62.06 82.35 -29.22
C LYS A 220 -60.75 81.72 -28.75
N ASP A 221 -59.76 82.50 -28.37
CA ASP A 221 -58.48 81.99 -27.85
C ASP A 221 -58.62 81.36 -26.46
N ALA A 222 -59.55 81.83 -25.64
CA ALA A 222 -59.88 81.26 -24.33
C ALA A 222 -60.64 79.94 -24.50
N ASN A 223 -61.60 79.86 -25.42
CA ASN A 223 -62.30 78.63 -25.77
C ASN A 223 -61.37 77.63 -26.47
N THR A 224 -60.43 78.08 -27.29
CA THR A 224 -59.41 77.22 -27.91
C THR A 224 -58.42 76.71 -26.86
N ARG A 225 -57.99 77.56 -25.91
CA ARG A 225 -57.15 77.14 -24.78
C ARG A 225 -57.88 76.24 -23.80
N ALA A 226 -59.17 76.47 -23.57
CA ALA A 226 -60.03 75.62 -22.75
C ALA A 226 -60.28 74.27 -23.43
N GLY A 227 -60.48 74.25 -24.76
CA GLY A 227 -60.56 73.02 -25.55
C GLY A 227 -59.25 72.24 -25.50
N ALA A 228 -58.12 72.90 -25.74
CA ALA A 228 -56.79 72.28 -25.67
C ALA A 228 -56.44 71.79 -24.26
N SER A 229 -56.87 72.49 -23.19
CA SER A 229 -56.66 72.02 -21.81
C SER A 229 -57.57 70.84 -21.45
N LEU A 230 -58.80 70.81 -21.97
CA LEU A 230 -59.70 69.65 -21.85
C LEU A 230 -59.16 68.44 -22.59
N ASP A 231 -58.62 68.61 -23.79
CA ASP A 231 -58.05 67.52 -24.57
C ASP A 231 -56.71 67.05 -23.98
N ALA A 232 -55.88 67.94 -23.45
CA ALA A 232 -54.71 67.58 -22.67
C ALA A 232 -55.08 66.82 -21.38
N ALA A 233 -56.17 67.22 -20.70
CA ALA A 233 -56.68 66.50 -19.53
C ALA A 233 -57.22 65.12 -19.90
N LYS A 234 -57.93 64.98 -21.02
CA LYS A 234 -58.38 63.67 -21.55
C LYS A 234 -57.20 62.78 -21.88
N HIS A 235 -56.19 63.27 -22.60
CA HIS A 235 -54.99 62.50 -22.91
C HIS A 235 -54.18 62.12 -21.66
N ALA A 236 -54.09 63.00 -20.66
CA ALA A 236 -53.49 62.67 -19.38
C ALA A 236 -54.29 61.59 -18.63
N GLN A 237 -55.62 61.63 -18.68
CA GLN A 237 -56.51 60.63 -18.08
C GLN A 237 -56.43 59.28 -18.81
N GLU A 238 -56.36 59.28 -20.14
CA GLU A 238 -56.14 58.08 -20.96
C GLU A 238 -54.76 57.46 -20.69
N SER A 239 -53.72 58.29 -20.59
CA SER A 239 -52.36 57.87 -20.25
C SER A 239 -52.29 57.27 -18.84
N LEU A 240 -52.94 57.90 -17.85
CA LEU A 240 -53.07 57.35 -16.49
C LEU A 240 -53.84 56.03 -16.46
N SER A 241 -54.92 55.92 -17.24
CA SER A 241 -55.67 54.66 -17.41
C SER A 241 -54.79 53.55 -18.00
N ALA A 242 -54.01 53.86 -19.04
CA ALA A 242 -53.09 52.91 -19.65
C ALA A 242 -51.95 52.51 -18.71
N ALA A 243 -51.36 53.47 -17.98
CA ALA A 243 -50.34 53.21 -16.97
C ALA A 243 -50.89 52.32 -15.83
N ASN A 244 -52.11 52.59 -15.36
CA ASN A 244 -52.76 51.78 -14.33
C ASN A 244 -53.03 50.35 -14.80
N LYS A 245 -53.43 50.15 -16.06
CA LYS A 245 -53.56 48.80 -16.65
C LYS A 245 -52.22 48.08 -16.69
N ASN A 246 -51.16 48.74 -17.16
CA ASN A 246 -49.82 48.15 -17.20
C ASN A 246 -49.30 47.80 -15.80
N ILE A 247 -49.56 48.64 -14.80
CA ILE A 247 -49.20 48.37 -13.39
C ILE A 247 -49.96 47.15 -12.87
N ALA A 248 -51.26 47.03 -13.16
CA ALA A 248 -52.07 45.87 -12.77
C ALA A 248 -51.54 44.57 -13.41
N GLU A 249 -51.22 44.58 -14.71
CA GLU A 249 -50.64 43.42 -15.41
C GLU A 249 -49.26 43.04 -14.86
N GLN A 250 -48.42 44.03 -14.53
CA GLN A 250 -47.12 43.77 -13.89
C GLN A 250 -47.28 43.21 -12.47
N ALA A 251 -48.22 43.71 -11.69
CA ALA A 251 -48.51 43.20 -10.35
C ALA A 251 -48.98 41.74 -10.41
N GLU A 252 -49.83 41.38 -11.37
CA GLU A 252 -50.27 40.00 -11.59
C GLU A 252 -49.08 39.09 -11.97
N LYS A 253 -48.23 39.55 -12.89
CA LYS A 253 -47.03 38.80 -13.31
C LYS A 253 -46.03 38.60 -12.16
N ILE A 254 -45.84 39.61 -11.31
CA ILE A 254 -45.04 39.48 -10.08
C ILE A 254 -45.66 38.45 -9.13
N GLY A 255 -46.99 38.48 -8.97
CA GLY A 255 -47.72 37.48 -8.19
C GLY A 255 -47.51 36.05 -8.69
N GLN A 256 -47.60 35.83 -10.01
CA GLN A 256 -47.35 34.53 -10.64
C GLN A 256 -45.90 34.06 -10.45
N LEU A 257 -44.92 34.95 -10.63
CA LEU A 257 -43.51 34.64 -10.42
C LEU A 257 -43.18 34.33 -8.96
N SER A 258 -43.78 35.07 -8.02
CA SER A 258 -43.63 34.82 -6.59
C SER A 258 -44.19 33.45 -6.20
N ALA A 259 -45.37 33.09 -6.70
CA ALA A 259 -45.97 31.78 -6.48
C ALA A 259 -45.12 30.64 -7.08
N ALA A 260 -44.60 30.81 -8.28
CA ALA A 260 -43.71 29.84 -8.92
C ALA A 260 -42.40 29.66 -8.13
N ASN A 261 -41.82 30.75 -7.62
CA ASN A 261 -40.61 30.72 -6.81
C ASN A 261 -40.84 30.01 -5.46
N ALA A 262 -41.98 30.26 -4.81
CA ALA A 262 -42.39 29.55 -3.60
C ALA A 262 -42.53 28.03 -3.85
N GLN A 263 -43.13 27.62 -4.97
CA GLN A 263 -43.22 26.21 -5.36
C GLN A 263 -41.86 25.58 -5.63
N LEU A 264 -40.95 26.27 -6.34
CA LEU A 264 -39.60 25.77 -6.58
C LEU A 264 -38.81 25.63 -5.27
N THR A 265 -38.94 26.58 -4.35
CA THR A 265 -38.32 26.53 -3.03
C THR A 265 -38.83 25.35 -2.22
N ALA A 266 -40.15 25.12 -2.20
CA ALA A 266 -40.75 23.97 -1.53
C ALA A 266 -40.26 22.63 -2.11
N ARG A 267 -40.19 22.52 -3.44
CA ARG A 267 -39.63 21.33 -4.12
C ARG A 267 -38.16 21.11 -3.79
N ALA A 268 -37.35 22.18 -3.74
CA ALA A 268 -35.95 22.09 -3.37
C ALA A 268 -35.77 21.62 -1.92
N GLN A 269 -36.58 22.12 -0.99
CA GLN A 269 -36.58 21.66 0.40
C GLN A 269 -36.99 20.18 0.51
N GLN A 270 -38.00 19.76 -0.24
CA GLN A 270 -38.43 18.37 -0.26
C GLN A 270 -37.34 17.45 -0.83
N LEU A 271 -36.71 17.83 -1.95
CA LEU A 271 -35.61 17.07 -2.53
C LEU A 271 -34.40 16.99 -1.56
N ALA A 272 -34.11 18.06 -0.83
CA ALA A 272 -33.05 18.05 0.18
C ALA A 272 -33.36 17.07 1.33
N ALA A 273 -34.62 17.02 1.78
CA ALA A 273 -35.06 16.06 2.78
C ALA A 273 -34.98 14.61 2.26
N ASP A 274 -35.41 14.36 1.01
CA ASP A 274 -35.33 13.04 0.39
C ASP A 274 -33.89 12.55 0.23
N VAL A 275 -32.97 13.44 -0.21
CA VAL A 275 -31.53 13.13 -0.32
C VAL A 275 -30.95 12.80 1.04
N GLN A 276 -31.34 13.53 2.09
CA GLN A 276 -30.88 13.26 3.44
C GLN A 276 -31.40 11.91 3.95
N ALA A 277 -32.68 11.60 3.73
CA ALA A 277 -33.27 10.32 4.09
C ALA A 277 -32.57 9.13 3.39
N VAL A 278 -32.28 9.27 2.09
CA VAL A 278 -31.55 8.25 1.32
C VAL A 278 -30.11 8.07 1.84
N ARG A 279 -29.43 9.17 2.19
CA ARG A 279 -28.08 9.10 2.79
C ARG A 279 -28.10 8.36 4.13
N ASP A 280 -29.08 8.64 4.97
CA ASP A 280 -29.19 8.01 6.28
C ASP A 280 -29.58 6.53 6.15
N GLN A 281 -30.43 6.18 5.18
CA GLN A 281 -30.73 4.79 4.83
C GLN A 281 -29.48 4.03 4.34
N LEU A 282 -28.68 4.63 3.45
CA LEU A 282 -27.43 4.01 2.96
C LEU A 282 -26.40 3.84 4.09
N ARG A 283 -26.30 4.80 5.01
CA ARG A 283 -25.44 4.67 6.21
C ARG A 283 -25.89 3.52 7.09
N GLN A 284 -27.19 3.39 7.31
CA GLN A 284 -27.74 2.28 8.11
C GLN A 284 -27.44 0.94 7.44
N GLN A 285 -27.70 0.80 6.13
CA GLN A 285 -27.39 -0.43 5.39
C GLN A 285 -25.90 -0.79 5.43
N ALA A 286 -25.01 0.20 5.34
CA ALA A 286 -23.57 -0.03 5.47
C ALA A 286 -23.17 -0.49 6.88
N ALA A 287 -23.81 0.07 7.92
CA ALA A 287 -23.58 -0.34 9.31
C ALA A 287 -24.09 -1.78 9.57
N ASP A 288 -25.28 -2.11 9.06
CA ASP A 288 -25.87 -3.44 9.18
C ASP A 288 -25.01 -4.49 8.46
N ALA A 289 -24.59 -4.22 7.22
CA ALA A 289 -23.70 -5.11 6.47
C ALA A 289 -22.32 -5.29 7.14
N ALA A 290 -21.78 -4.24 7.75
CA ALA A 290 -20.53 -4.34 8.51
C ALA A 290 -20.70 -5.22 9.77
N ALA A 291 -21.84 -5.10 10.46
CA ALA A 291 -22.15 -5.93 11.62
C ALA A 291 -22.35 -7.41 11.24
N GLU A 292 -23.05 -7.69 10.14
CA GLU A 292 -23.22 -9.05 9.60
C GLU A 292 -21.86 -9.67 9.23
N LEU A 293 -21.01 -8.94 8.50
CA LEU A 293 -19.68 -9.42 8.12
C LEU A 293 -18.81 -9.75 9.34
N GLU A 294 -18.88 -8.95 10.40
CA GLU A 294 -18.12 -9.20 11.62
C GLU A 294 -18.65 -10.42 12.39
N GLN A 295 -19.97 -10.63 12.39
CA GLN A 295 -20.58 -11.85 12.93
C GLN A 295 -20.13 -13.09 12.16
N GLU A 296 -20.13 -13.03 10.82
CA GLU A 296 -19.66 -14.14 9.97
C GLU A 296 -18.18 -14.44 10.20
N ARG A 297 -17.33 -13.40 10.30
CA ARG A 297 -15.90 -13.57 10.62
C ARG A 297 -15.69 -14.23 11.98
N THR A 298 -16.44 -13.80 12.99
CA THR A 298 -16.39 -14.38 14.34
C THR A 298 -16.82 -15.84 14.33
N ALA A 299 -17.90 -16.17 13.62
CA ALA A 299 -18.39 -17.52 13.46
C ALA A 299 -17.39 -18.42 12.72
N ALA A 300 -16.78 -17.91 11.64
CA ALA A 300 -15.76 -18.62 10.87
C ALA A 300 -14.48 -18.87 11.70
N ALA A 301 -14.04 -17.88 12.48
CA ALA A 301 -12.90 -18.04 13.39
C ALA A 301 -13.19 -19.11 14.46
N ALA A 302 -14.37 -19.09 15.07
CA ALA A 302 -14.78 -20.11 16.03
C ALA A 302 -14.86 -21.51 15.41
N ALA A 303 -15.36 -21.63 14.17
CA ALA A 303 -15.39 -22.90 13.44
C ALA A 303 -13.98 -23.42 13.13
N LEU A 304 -13.06 -22.54 12.71
CA LEU A 304 -11.67 -22.90 12.44
C LEU A 304 -10.96 -23.39 13.71
N GLU A 305 -11.18 -22.73 14.85
CA GLU A 305 -10.60 -23.17 16.13
C GLU A 305 -11.13 -24.54 16.58
N ARG A 306 -12.41 -24.85 16.34
CA ARG A 306 -12.93 -26.21 16.59
C ARG A 306 -12.24 -27.25 15.72
N VAL A 307 -12.12 -27.00 14.41
CA VAL A 307 -11.43 -27.92 13.50
C VAL A 307 -9.96 -28.12 13.92
N ARG A 308 -9.28 -27.06 14.36
CA ARG A 308 -7.90 -27.15 14.89
C ARG A 308 -7.82 -28.00 16.16
N ALA A 309 -8.77 -27.84 17.07
CA ALA A 309 -8.84 -28.63 18.30
C ALA A 309 -9.11 -30.12 18.00
N ASP A 310 -10.08 -30.41 17.12
CA ASP A 310 -10.45 -31.77 16.73
C ASP A 310 -9.27 -32.47 16.02
N THR A 311 -8.63 -31.80 15.05
CA THR A 311 -7.46 -32.34 14.35
C THR A 311 -6.26 -32.55 15.27
N ALA A 312 -6.04 -31.67 16.25
CA ALA A 312 -5.01 -31.86 17.26
C ALA A 312 -5.29 -33.08 18.17
N ALA A 313 -6.56 -33.30 18.54
CA ALA A 313 -6.97 -34.46 19.31
C ALA A 313 -6.79 -35.78 18.53
N GLU A 314 -7.20 -35.80 17.26
CA GLU A 314 -6.99 -36.95 16.36
C GLU A 314 -5.50 -37.28 16.19
N LEU A 315 -4.65 -36.27 15.98
CA LEU A 315 -3.20 -36.46 15.87
C LEU A 315 -2.58 -36.99 17.17
N ALA A 316 -3.05 -36.52 18.33
CA ALA A 316 -2.60 -37.03 19.62
C ALA A 316 -2.98 -38.50 19.81
N GLU A 317 -4.19 -38.89 19.40
CA GLU A 317 -4.66 -40.27 19.48
C GLU A 317 -3.90 -41.20 18.51
N GLN A 318 -3.67 -40.75 17.27
CA GLN A 318 -2.85 -41.49 16.30
C GLN A 318 -1.42 -41.71 16.81
N ARG A 319 -0.82 -40.71 17.45
CA ARG A 319 0.51 -40.84 18.05
C ARG A 319 0.53 -41.87 19.17
N ARG A 320 -0.45 -41.84 20.08
CA ARG A 320 -0.57 -42.86 21.15
C ARG A 320 -0.75 -44.26 20.59
N ALA A 321 -1.62 -44.43 19.59
CA ALA A 321 -1.84 -45.72 18.94
C ALA A 321 -0.54 -46.23 18.26
N PHE A 322 0.22 -45.34 17.62
CA PHE A 322 1.50 -45.69 17.01
C PHE A 322 2.56 -46.07 18.04
N GLU A 323 2.66 -45.33 19.14
CA GLU A 323 3.57 -45.65 20.25
C GLU A 323 3.24 -47.02 20.87
N GLN A 324 1.96 -47.30 21.11
CA GLN A 324 1.50 -48.60 21.60
C GLN A 324 1.81 -49.74 20.61
N GLN A 325 1.61 -49.52 19.31
CA GLN A 325 1.99 -50.49 18.28
C GLN A 325 3.51 -50.74 18.29
N ARG A 326 4.32 -49.70 18.48
CA ARG A 326 5.78 -49.80 18.55
C ARG A 326 6.23 -50.59 19.77
N GLU A 327 5.64 -50.35 20.94
CA GLU A 327 5.90 -51.10 22.17
C GLU A 327 5.52 -52.58 22.02
N ASN A 328 4.34 -52.86 21.48
CA ASN A 328 3.89 -54.23 21.21
C ASN A 328 4.78 -54.96 20.17
N ALA A 329 5.32 -54.23 19.18
CA ALA A 329 6.27 -54.78 18.23
C ALA A 329 7.63 -55.07 18.90
N ALA A 330 8.13 -54.15 19.72
CA ALA A 330 9.37 -54.32 20.48
C ALA A 330 9.29 -55.53 21.44
N GLY A 331 8.17 -55.70 22.15
CA GLY A 331 7.92 -56.86 22.99
C GLY A 331 7.96 -58.18 22.20
N ARG A 332 7.28 -58.24 21.05
CA ARG A 332 7.32 -59.43 20.17
C ARG A 332 8.72 -59.73 19.63
N ILE A 333 9.51 -58.69 19.30
CA ILE A 333 10.90 -58.87 18.87
C ILE A 333 11.74 -59.45 20.01
N ALA A 334 11.56 -58.95 21.24
CA ALA A 334 12.27 -59.47 22.41
C ALA A 334 11.92 -60.94 22.68
N ASP A 335 10.63 -61.30 22.64
CA ASP A 335 10.16 -62.68 22.80
C ASP A 335 10.74 -63.61 21.73
N LEU A 336 10.69 -63.20 20.45
CA LEU A 336 11.27 -63.97 19.35
C LEU A 336 12.79 -64.11 19.50
N THR A 337 13.48 -63.08 19.95
CA THR A 337 14.92 -63.13 20.22
C THR A 337 15.23 -64.13 21.34
N GLY A 338 14.41 -64.16 22.40
CA GLY A 338 14.50 -65.16 23.46
C GLY A 338 14.20 -66.59 22.99
N GLN A 339 13.24 -66.78 22.07
CA GLN A 339 12.98 -68.09 21.47
C GLN A 339 14.15 -68.54 20.59
N VAL A 340 14.74 -67.64 19.80
CA VAL A 340 15.92 -67.94 18.97
C VAL A 340 17.12 -68.31 19.82
N SER A 341 17.37 -67.62 20.94
CA SER A 341 18.47 -67.96 21.85
C SER A 341 18.25 -69.32 22.53
N ALA A 342 17.04 -69.61 23.00
CA ALA A 342 16.69 -70.90 23.58
C ALA A 342 16.82 -72.05 22.56
N LEU A 343 16.33 -71.87 21.32
CA LEU A 343 16.49 -72.86 20.25
C LEU A 343 17.96 -73.06 19.87
N SER A 344 18.76 -71.99 19.88
CA SER A 344 20.21 -72.08 19.62
C SER A 344 20.92 -72.88 20.72
N ALA A 345 20.58 -72.65 22.00
CA ALA A 345 21.11 -73.42 23.12
C ALA A 345 20.72 -74.91 23.00
N HIS A 346 19.46 -75.21 22.71
CA HIS A 346 19.01 -76.59 22.48
C HIS A 346 19.72 -77.26 21.29
N ALA A 347 20.01 -76.51 20.23
CA ALA A 347 20.77 -77.03 19.09
C ALA A 347 22.21 -77.36 19.47
N GLU A 348 22.87 -76.53 20.28
CA GLU A 348 24.21 -76.81 20.80
C GLU A 348 24.21 -78.00 21.77
N ASP A 349 23.23 -78.10 22.67
CA ASP A 349 23.05 -79.25 23.55
C ASP A 349 22.86 -80.56 22.76
N ALA A 350 22.06 -80.51 21.70
CA ALA A 350 21.82 -81.65 20.81
C ALA A 350 23.10 -82.04 20.04
N LYS A 351 23.88 -81.07 19.56
CA LYS A 351 25.20 -81.32 18.95
C LYS A 351 26.17 -81.95 19.94
N ALA A 352 26.23 -81.43 21.18
CA ALA A 352 27.07 -81.99 22.23
C ALA A 352 26.66 -83.42 22.59
N ALA A 353 25.34 -83.70 22.68
CA ALA A 353 24.82 -85.04 22.88
C ALA A 353 25.15 -85.98 21.71
N ALA A 354 25.02 -85.52 20.48
CA ALA A 354 25.40 -86.28 19.29
C ALA A 354 26.91 -86.60 19.28
N ALA A 355 27.76 -85.64 19.64
CA ALA A 355 29.20 -85.84 19.76
C ALA A 355 29.54 -86.88 20.84
N ARG A 356 28.88 -86.82 22.01
CA ARG A 356 29.01 -87.84 23.07
C ARG A 356 28.58 -89.23 22.60
N ASN A 357 27.43 -89.32 21.93
CA ASN A 357 26.94 -90.59 21.39
C ASN A 357 27.86 -91.17 20.31
N GLN A 358 28.42 -90.32 19.44
CA GLN A 358 29.40 -90.74 18.44
C GLN A 358 30.68 -91.25 19.10
N ALA A 359 31.21 -90.53 20.10
CA ALA A 359 32.39 -90.97 20.85
C ALA A 359 32.15 -92.30 21.57
N ALA A 360 30.95 -92.50 22.14
CA ALA A 360 30.55 -93.76 22.74
C ALA A 360 30.44 -94.89 21.70
N ALA A 361 29.85 -94.62 20.53
CA ALA A 361 29.76 -95.58 19.44
C ALA A 361 31.15 -95.98 18.91
N ASP A 362 32.06 -95.02 18.74
CA ASP A 362 33.45 -95.26 18.35
C ASP A 362 34.20 -96.07 19.44
N GLY A 363 33.94 -95.78 20.71
CA GLY A 363 34.39 -96.57 21.86
C GLY A 363 33.94 -98.04 21.77
N LEU A 364 32.64 -98.28 21.58
CA LEU A 364 32.08 -99.62 21.42
C LEU A 364 32.65 -100.35 20.18
N GLN A 365 32.89 -99.64 19.07
CA GLN A 365 33.53 -100.22 17.89
C GLN A 365 34.99 -100.61 18.15
N ARG A 366 35.74 -99.81 18.91
CA ARG A 366 37.11 -100.13 19.35
C ARG A 366 37.10 -101.36 20.26
N LEU A 367 36.24 -101.39 21.29
CA LEU A 367 36.07 -102.55 22.16
C LEU A 367 35.75 -103.82 21.35
N ARG A 368 34.77 -103.73 20.44
CA ARG A 368 34.41 -104.85 19.55
C ARG A 368 35.60 -105.34 18.72
N ARG A 369 36.37 -104.42 18.13
CA ARG A 369 37.57 -104.76 17.34
C ARG A 369 38.62 -105.45 18.20
N ASN A 370 38.88 -104.93 19.40
CA ASN A 370 39.84 -105.49 20.33
C ASN A 370 39.41 -106.88 20.84
N LEU A 371 38.13 -107.08 21.15
CA LEU A 371 37.58 -108.39 21.50
C LEU A 371 37.72 -109.40 20.35
N LEU A 372 37.44 -108.99 19.10
CA LEU A 372 37.63 -109.84 17.93
C LEU A 372 39.11 -110.21 17.72
N LEU A 373 40.04 -109.28 17.97
CA LEU A 373 41.48 -109.56 17.93
C LEU A 373 41.89 -110.58 19.00
N VAL A 374 41.44 -110.40 20.24
CA VAL A 374 41.72 -111.37 21.31
C VAL A 374 41.16 -112.75 20.98
N VAL A 375 39.93 -112.84 20.45
CA VAL A 375 39.32 -114.11 20.05
C VAL A 375 40.08 -114.77 18.90
N ALA A 376 40.56 -114.00 17.91
CA ALA A 376 41.34 -114.52 16.78
C ALA A 376 42.74 -115.03 17.18
N GLU A 377 43.31 -114.54 18.28
CA GLU A 377 44.60 -114.97 18.82
C GLU A 377 44.51 -116.23 19.71
N ILE A 378 43.30 -116.72 20.02
CA ILE A 378 43.11 -117.96 20.79
C ILE A 378 43.36 -119.17 19.89
N GLY A 379 44.55 -119.77 20.02
CA GLY A 379 44.89 -121.08 19.46
C GLY A 379 44.36 -122.25 20.29
N PRO A 380 44.40 -123.49 19.77
CA PRO A 380 43.85 -124.69 20.43
C PRO A 380 44.51 -125.07 21.76
N ASP A 381 45.70 -124.53 22.08
CA ASP A 381 46.45 -124.83 23.32
C ASP A 381 46.45 -123.65 24.33
N THR A 382 45.58 -122.65 24.14
CA THR A 382 45.58 -121.43 24.97
C THR A 382 44.93 -121.69 26.34
N ASP A 383 45.72 -121.53 27.42
CA ASP A 383 45.27 -121.66 28.80
C ASP A 383 44.18 -120.62 29.15
N THR A 384 43.10 -121.10 29.78
CA THR A 384 41.94 -120.30 30.17
C THR A 384 42.30 -119.18 31.14
N ALA A 385 43.38 -119.32 31.91
CA ALA A 385 43.89 -118.26 32.80
C ALA A 385 44.46 -117.07 32.02
N GLN A 386 45.14 -117.31 30.88
CA GLN A 386 45.72 -116.25 30.06
C GLN A 386 44.67 -115.45 29.29
N VAL A 387 43.60 -116.11 28.85
CA VAL A 387 42.45 -115.42 28.21
C VAL A 387 41.74 -114.50 29.21
N LYS A 388 41.56 -114.95 30.47
CA LYS A 388 40.98 -114.12 31.53
C LYS A 388 41.84 -112.91 31.87
N ASP A 389 43.16 -113.08 31.96
CA ASP A 389 44.08 -111.97 32.25
C ASP A 389 44.09 -110.93 31.11
N ARG A 390 44.06 -111.37 29.85
CA ARG A 390 43.97 -110.46 28.69
C ARG A 390 42.64 -109.72 28.63
N LEU A 391 41.52 -110.39 28.90
CA LEU A 391 40.20 -109.74 28.98
C LEU A 391 40.14 -108.76 30.17
N ALA A 392 40.78 -109.07 31.29
CA ALA A 392 40.87 -108.18 32.44
C ALA A 392 41.70 -106.92 32.15
N ARG A 393 42.81 -107.03 31.41
CA ARG A 393 43.60 -105.87 30.96
C ARG A 393 42.84 -104.99 29.98
N LEU A 394 42.09 -105.59 29.04
CA LEU A 394 41.23 -104.85 28.11
C LEU A 394 40.09 -104.09 28.80
N ALA A 395 39.53 -104.66 29.87
CA ALA A 395 38.53 -103.98 30.68
C ALA A 395 39.13 -102.84 31.55
N ALA A 396 40.42 -102.93 31.89
CA ALA A 396 41.12 -101.93 32.69
C ALA A 396 41.66 -100.75 31.86
N ASP A 397 42.06 -100.96 30.60
CA ASP A 397 42.57 -99.89 29.71
C ASP A 397 41.45 -98.97 29.16
N GLU A 398 40.17 -99.35 29.28
CA GLU A 398 39.03 -98.57 28.78
C GLU A 398 38.25 -97.80 29.85
N THR A 399 38.74 -97.68 31.10
CA THR A 399 38.15 -96.69 32.02
C THR A 399 38.27 -95.30 31.40
N PRO A 400 37.15 -94.63 31.05
CA PRO A 400 37.22 -93.33 30.41
C PRO A 400 37.79 -92.35 31.42
N THR A 401 38.89 -91.69 31.08
CA THR A 401 39.33 -90.49 31.78
C THR A 401 38.22 -89.47 31.65
N GLU A 402 37.52 -89.24 32.76
CA GLU A 402 36.50 -88.23 32.95
C GLU A 402 37.13 -86.86 32.62
N HIS A 403 36.97 -86.41 31.39
CA HIS A 403 37.50 -85.13 30.95
C HIS A 403 36.49 -84.06 31.38
N ASP A 404 36.77 -83.43 32.52
CA ASP A 404 36.05 -82.31 33.10
C ASP A 404 36.22 -81.05 32.21
N PRO A 405 35.21 -80.64 31.43
CA PRO A 405 35.28 -79.46 30.60
C PRO A 405 34.61 -78.31 31.36
N GLY A 406 35.33 -77.73 32.32
CA GLY A 406 34.75 -76.74 33.22
C GLY A 406 35.73 -75.69 33.72
N GLN A 407 36.42 -74.94 32.84
CA GLN A 407 37.12 -73.70 33.22
C GLN A 407 37.59 -72.83 32.04
N GLU A 408 36.69 -72.11 31.37
CA GLU A 408 37.00 -70.87 30.63
C GLU A 408 35.86 -69.88 30.97
N GLN A 409 36.06 -68.99 31.94
CA GLN A 409 36.47 -67.59 31.77
C GLN A 409 35.55 -66.80 30.82
N ASP A 410 34.64 -66.01 31.41
CA ASP A 410 34.18 -64.76 30.82
C ASP A 410 34.13 -63.70 31.94
N GLU A 411 35.08 -62.75 31.86
CA GLU A 411 35.08 -61.46 32.56
C GLU A 411 34.06 -60.49 31.89
N PRO A 412 33.56 -59.48 32.61
CA PRO A 412 32.38 -58.69 32.26
C PRO A 412 32.50 -57.75 31.05
#